data_AF-R9JN58-F1
#
_entry.id   AF-R9JN58-F1
#
_cell.length_a   1.000
_cell.length_b   1.000
_cell.length_c   1.000
_cell.angle_alpha   90.00
_cell.angle_beta   90.00
_cell.angle_gamma   90.00
#
_symmetry.space_group_name_H-M   'P 1'
#
loop_
_entity.id
_entity.type
_entity.pdbx_description
1 polymer ?
#
loop_
_entity_poly.entity_id
_entity_poly.type
_entity_poly.pdbx_seq_one_letter_code
_entity_poly.pdbx_strand_id
1 'polypeptide(L)'
;MGLIVCSVKEACELMKHMDENDIVILTVVDKKTYLHDVPKKIKKKNGEELIKQADDILYQNNDFFGTLSLYGVLKEKNIIHNILFPQLE
;
A
#
# COMPACT_ATOMS: atom_id res chain seq x y z
N MET A 1 -9.56 -11.99 -9.16
CA MET A 1 -9.05 -11.59 -7.82
C MET A 1 -10.00 -10.58 -7.21
N GLY A 2 -10.42 -10.82 -5.97
CA GLY A 2 -11.28 -9.90 -5.24
C GLY A 2 -10.47 -8.86 -4.48
N LEU A 3 -10.97 -7.63 -4.42
CA LEU A 3 -10.47 -6.60 -3.51
C LEU A 3 -11.04 -6.88 -2.12
N ILE A 4 -10.18 -6.87 -1.10
CA ILE A 4 -10.56 -7.09 0.29
C ILE A 4 -10.40 -5.77 1.02
N VAL A 5 -11.44 -5.32 1.73
CA VAL A 5 -11.32 -4.16 2.63
C VAL A 5 -10.55 -4.60 3.87
N CYS A 6 -9.54 -3.84 4.26
CA CYS A 6 -8.69 -4.17 5.41
C CYS A 6 -8.71 -3.03 6.43
N SER A 7 -8.62 -3.39 7.71
CA SER A 7 -8.22 -2.46 8.76
C SER A 7 -6.72 -2.17 8.71
N VAL A 8 -6.30 -1.08 9.35
CA VAL A 8 -4.87 -0.75 9.56
C VAL A 8 -4.11 -1.92 10.18
N LYS A 9 -4.72 -2.62 11.14
CA LYS A 9 -4.11 -3.77 11.81
C LYS A 9 -3.86 -4.93 10.84
N GLU A 10 -4.87 -5.30 10.06
CA GLU A 10 -4.76 -6.38 9.07
C GLU A 10 -3.73 -6.03 7.99
N ALA A 11 -3.73 -4.79 7.51
CA ALA A 11 -2.76 -4.31 6.52
C ALA A 11 -1.31 -4.41 7.02
N CYS A 12 -1.05 -4.03 8.28
CA CYS A 12 0.28 -4.19 8.88
C CYS A 12 0.65 -5.67 9.10
N GLU A 13 -0.30 -6.52 9.51
CA GLU A 13 -0.04 -7.96 9.70
C GLU A 13 0.34 -8.65 8.38
N LEU A 14 -0.23 -8.24 7.24
CA LEU A 14 0.14 -8.75 5.91
C LEU A 14 1.63 -8.55 5.57
N MET A 15 2.30 -7.59 6.20
CA MET A 15 3.71 -7.28 5.97
C MET A 15 4.60 -7.71 7.14
N LYS A 16 4.05 -8.38 8.17
CA LYS A 16 4.77 -8.68 9.42
C LYS A 16 5.97 -9.60 9.26
N HIS A 17 5.97 -10.43 8.23
CA HIS A 17 7.09 -11.31 7.88
C HIS A 17 8.34 -10.57 7.40
N MET A 18 8.20 -9.30 7.01
CA MET A 18 9.30 -8.45 6.55
C MET A 18 9.97 -7.68 7.70
N ASP A 19 11.28 -7.44 7.58
CA ASP A 19 12.01 -6.55 8.47
C ASP A 19 11.60 -5.09 8.26
N GLU A 20 11.64 -4.27 9.32
CA GLU A 20 11.29 -2.84 9.25
C GLU A 20 12.12 -2.02 8.25
N ASN A 21 13.35 -2.46 7.96
CA ASN A 21 14.26 -1.83 7.02
C ASN A 21 14.21 -2.44 5.62
N ASP A 22 13.41 -3.49 5.40
CA ASP A 22 13.16 -4.04 4.06
C ASP A 22 12.50 -3.00 3.15
N ILE A 23 12.61 -3.25 1.85
CA ILE A 23 12.11 -2.34 0.83
C ILE A 23 10.74 -2.80 0.34
N VAL A 24 9.81 -1.85 0.26
CA VAL A 24 8.55 -1.97 -0.48
C VAL A 24 8.51 -0.96 -1.62
N ILE A 25 7.64 -1.21 -2.60
CA ILE A 25 7.45 -0.30 -3.74
C ILE A 25 6.22 0.55 -3.47
N LEU A 26 6.41 1.86 -3.47
CA LEU A 26 5.34 2.85 -3.45
C LEU A 26 5.04 3.30 -4.88
N THR A 27 3.79 3.21 -5.29
CA THR A 27 3.29 3.86 -6.51
C THR A 27 2.17 4.81 -6.15
N VAL A 28 2.11 5.95 -6.81
CA VAL A 28 1.09 6.98 -6.56
C VAL A 28 0.28 7.19 -7.82
N VAL A 29 -1.04 7.17 -7.71
CA VAL A 29 -1.96 7.36 -8.82
C VAL A 29 -2.89 8.52 -8.52
N ASP A 30 -2.91 9.51 -9.41
CA ASP A 30 -3.90 10.57 -9.38
C ASP A 30 -5.14 10.14 -10.18
N LYS A 31 -6.26 9.93 -9.48
CA LYS A 31 -7.54 9.52 -10.09
C LYS A 31 -8.14 10.59 -11.00
N LYS A 32 -7.77 11.86 -10.84
CA LYS A 32 -8.30 12.97 -11.64
C LYS A 32 -7.61 13.06 -13.00
N THR A 33 -6.29 12.89 -13.02
CA THR A 33 -5.48 13.01 -14.24
C THR A 33 -5.13 11.65 -14.86
N TYR A 34 -5.37 10.56 -14.13
CA TYR A 34 -4.95 9.19 -14.48
C TYR A 34 -3.44 9.06 -14.67
N LEU A 35 -2.67 9.97 -14.07
CA LEU A 35 -1.22 9.94 -14.11
C LEU A 35 -0.70 9.06 -12.97
N HIS A 36 0.28 8.24 -13.33
CA HIS A 36 1.05 7.43 -12.39
C HIS A 36 2.37 8.13 -12.13
N ASP A 37 2.70 8.38 -10.86
CA ASP A 37 4.04 8.83 -10.49
C ASP A 37 5.05 7.68 -10.69
N VAL A 38 6.33 8.05 -10.84
CA VAL A 38 7.42 7.09 -10.93
C VAL A 38 7.46 6.26 -9.64
N PRO A 39 7.46 4.91 -9.74
CA PRO A 39 7.56 4.04 -8.56
C PRO A 39 8.79 4.35 -7.71
N LYS A 40 8.60 4.39 -6.39
CA LYS A 40 9.65 4.69 -5.40
C LYS A 40 9.91 3.48 -4.52
N LYS A 41 11.17 3.21 -4.25
CA LYS A 41 11.59 2.25 -3.23
C LYS A 41 11.59 2.96 -1.88
N ILE A 42 10.78 2.48 -0.94
CA ILE A 42 10.73 3.02 0.43
C ILE A 42 10.96 1.91 1.44
N LYS A 43 11.37 2.26 2.66
CA LYS A 43 11.45 1.30 3.75
C LYS A 43 10.04 0.86 4.16
N LYS A 44 9.91 -0.41 4.57
CA LYS A 44 8.67 -1.01 5.08
C LYS A 44 8.03 -0.13 6.16
N LYS A 45 8.83 0.33 7.14
CA LYS A 45 8.34 1.20 8.21
C LYS A 45 7.68 2.50 7.71
N ASN A 46 8.20 3.10 6.63
CA ASN A 46 7.61 4.29 6.03
C ASN A 46 6.28 3.94 5.33
N GLY A 47 6.19 2.72 4.76
CA GLY A 47 4.92 2.19 4.25
C GLY A 47 3.88 2.03 5.35
N GLU A 48 4.26 1.44 6.49
CA GLU A 48 3.36 1.31 7.66
C GLU A 48 2.87 2.65 8.21
N GLU A 49 3.69 3.70 8.14
CA GLU A 49 3.26 5.07 8.48
C GLU A 49 2.18 5.60 7.54
N LEU A 50 2.24 5.28 6.24
CA LEU A 50 1.20 5.65 5.27
C LEU A 50 -0.09 4.85 5.53
N ILE A 51 0.02 3.56 5.85
CA ILE A 51 -1.14 2.70 6.19
C ILE A 51 -1.93 3.31 7.35
N LYS A 52 -1.23 3.77 8.40
CA LYS A 52 -1.86 4.40 9.59
C LYS A 52 -2.59 5.71 9.28
N GLN A 53 -2.29 6.36 8.16
CA GLN A 53 -2.87 7.62 7.73
C GLN A 53 -4.00 7.46 6.71
N ALA A 54 -4.25 6.22 6.25
CA ALA A 54 -5.28 5.94 5.26
C ALA A 54 -6.67 5.97 5.91
N ASP A 55 -7.64 6.54 5.20
CA ASP A 55 -9.06 6.49 5.56
C ASP A 55 -9.64 5.11 5.22
N ASP A 56 -9.32 4.61 4.02
CA ASP A 56 -9.71 3.30 3.52
C ASP A 56 -8.50 2.54 2.95
N ILE A 57 -8.49 1.23 3.16
CA ILE A 57 -7.43 0.34 2.70
C ILE A 57 -8.05 -0.82 1.95
N LEU A 58 -7.61 -1.03 0.71
CA LEU A 58 -7.96 -2.19 -0.09
C LEU A 58 -6.73 -3.07 -0.30
N TYR A 59 -6.86 -4.34 -0.02
CA TYR A 59 -5.86 -5.35 -0.32
C TYR A 59 -6.23 -6.12 -1.58
N GLN A 60 -5.24 -6.28 -2.44
CA GLN A 60 -5.28 -7.17 -3.58
C GLN A 60 -4.19 -8.23 -3.42
N ASN A 61 -4.62 -9.48 -3.35
CA ASN A 61 -3.75 -10.64 -3.41
C ASN A 61 -3.46 -10.96 -4.89
N ASN A 62 -2.21 -10.83 -5.33
CA ASN A 62 -1.75 -11.31 -6.62
C ASN A 62 -0.77 -12.47 -6.40
N ASP A 63 -0.68 -13.41 -7.35
CA ASP A 63 0.16 -14.62 -7.26
C ASP A 63 1.66 -14.38 -6.96
N PHE A 64 2.14 -13.14 -7.06
CA PHE A 64 3.54 -12.76 -6.85
C PHE A 64 3.75 -11.68 -5.78
N PHE A 65 2.73 -10.85 -5.52
CA PHE A 65 2.87 -9.65 -4.67
C PHE A 65 1.55 -9.29 -4.01
N GLY A 66 1.64 -8.83 -2.76
CA GLY A 66 0.55 -8.16 -2.08
C GLY A 66 0.53 -6.69 -2.49
N THR A 67 -0.66 -6.16 -2.75
CA THR A 67 -0.86 -4.72 -2.99
C THR A 67 -1.85 -4.17 -1.99
N LEU A 68 -1.44 -3.14 -1.25
CA LEU A 68 -2.33 -2.33 -0.41
C LEU A 68 -2.56 -0.98 -1.10
N SER A 69 -3.78 -0.73 -1.55
CA SER A 69 -4.22 0.57 -2.07
C SER A 69 -4.79 1.41 -0.92
N LEU A 70 -4.13 2.52 -0.64
CA LEU A 70 -4.45 3.43 0.45
C LEU A 70 -5.13 4.68 -0.09
N TYR A 71 -6.32 4.96 0.44
CA TYR A 71 -7.11 6.15 0.09
C TYR A 71 -7.10 7.15 1.25
N GLY A 72 -7.17 8.44 0.92
CA GLY A 72 -7.30 9.51 1.94
C GLY A 72 -6.02 9.81 2.71
N VAL A 73 -4.90 9.16 2.38
CA VAL A 73 -3.57 9.47 2.92
C VAL A 73 -3.28 10.96 2.74
N LEU A 74 -2.80 11.63 3.79
CA LEU A 74 -2.55 13.08 3.81
C LEU A 74 -3.77 13.94 3.45
N LYS A 75 -5.00 13.41 3.62
CA LYS A 75 -6.28 14.04 3.23
C LYS A 75 -6.43 14.27 1.71
N GLU A 76 -5.63 13.57 0.91
CA GLU A 76 -5.65 13.66 -0.55
C GLU A 76 -6.69 12.72 -1.15
N LYS A 77 -7.92 13.21 -1.35
CA LYS A 77 -9.06 12.38 -1.79
C LYS A 77 -8.95 11.77 -3.19
N ASN A 78 -8.14 12.38 -4.05
CA ASN A 78 -7.96 11.94 -5.44
C ASN A 78 -6.68 11.15 -5.67
N ILE A 79 -5.85 10.99 -4.63
CA ILE A 79 -4.59 10.29 -4.73
C ILE A 79 -4.73 8.90 -4.10
N ILE A 80 -4.25 7.89 -4.80
CA ILE A 80 -4.14 6.53 -4.28
C ILE A 80 -2.65 6.23 -4.10
N HIS A 81 -2.27 5.86 -2.87
CA HIS A 81 -0.93 5.36 -2.58
C HIS A 81 -0.99 3.84 -2.56
N ASN A 82 -0.32 3.16 -3.49
CA ASN A 82 -0.23 1.71 -3.48
C ASN A 82 1.11 1.26 -2.92
N ILE A 83 1.08 0.37 -1.94
CA ILE A 83 2.25 -0.32 -1.39
C ILE A 83 2.26 -1.73 -1.94
N LEU A 84 3.31 -2.07 -2.70
CA LEU A 84 3.55 -3.41 -3.21
C LEU A 84 4.67 -4.06 -2.39
N PHE A 85 4.43 -5.29 -1.95
CA PHE A 85 5.35 -6.05 -1.09
C PHE A 85 5.36 -7.54 -1.45
N PRO A 86 6.47 -8.26 -1.19
CA PRO A 86 6.55 -9.69 -1.39
C PRO A 86 5.61 -10.43 -0.44
N GLN A 87 4.89 -11.42 -0.95
CA GLN A 87 4.09 -12.33 -0.13
C GLN A 87 4.94 -13.53 0.30
N LEU A 88 4.56 -14.14 1.42
CA LEU A 88 4.97 -15.50 1.73
C LEU A 88 4.14 -16.47 0.86
N GLU A 89 4.79 -17.45 0.25
CA GLU A 89 4.12 -18.60 -0.38
C GLU A 89 3.32 -19.42 0.63
#